data_AF-A0AAU5VLX6-F1
#
_entry.id   AF-A0AAU5VLX6-F1
#
_cell.length_a   1.000
_cell.length_b   1.000
_cell.length_c   1.000
_cell.angle_alpha   90.00
_cell.angle_beta   90.00
_cell.angle_gamma   90.00
#
_symmetry.space_group_name_H-M   'P 1'
#
loop_
_entity.id
_entity.type
_entity.pdbx_description
1 polymer ?
#
loop_
_entity_poly.entity_id
_entity_poly.type
_entity_poly.pdbx_seq_one_letter_code
_entity_poly.pdbx_strand_id
1 'polypeptide(L)'
;MCFEDEAGFTRRPPKGRTWGRRGRTPVVTVSGRRSGRLSVAGLIAMRPGSRTRLCHRLRTHPVGKGKRRSLGERDFIALIDGAHQLVKAPIVLGWDRLNTHVSRRMRQLITEREWLTVFLLPAHSPEPVFR
;
A
#
# COMPACT_ATOMS: atom_id res chain seq x y z
N MET A 1 12.24 -9.07 -10.67
CA MET A 1 12.13 -8.84 -9.21
C MET A 1 11.05 -7.80 -8.99
N CYS A 2 10.13 -8.03 -8.05
CA CYS A 2 9.09 -7.09 -7.69
C CYS A 2 9.10 -6.85 -6.18
N PHE A 3 8.86 -5.62 -5.76
CA PHE A 3 8.64 -5.26 -4.36
C PHE A 3 7.28 -4.61 -4.20
N GLU A 4 6.56 -5.00 -3.15
CA GLU A 4 5.23 -4.49 -2.83
C GLU A 4 5.21 -3.89 -1.42
N ASP A 5 4.51 -2.76 -1.28
CA ASP A 5 4.29 -2.05 -0.01
C ASP A 5 2.96 -1.27 -0.04
N GLU A 6 2.44 -0.97 1.16
CA GLU A 6 1.17 -0.31 1.36
C GLU A 6 1.30 1.04 2.07
N ALA A 7 0.53 2.01 1.61
CA ALA A 7 0.36 3.28 2.31
C ALA A 7 -1.11 3.59 2.57
N GLY A 8 -1.38 4.14 3.75
CA GLY A 8 -2.71 4.59 4.16
C GLY A 8 -2.76 6.10 4.34
N PHE A 9 -3.62 6.79 3.60
CA PHE A 9 -3.84 8.21 3.71
C PHE A 9 -5.22 8.54 4.31
N THR A 10 -5.24 9.41 5.31
CA THR A 10 -6.52 9.90 5.86
C THR A 10 -6.88 11.18 5.14
N ARG A 11 -8.10 11.29 4.61
CA ARG A 11 -8.56 12.51 3.91
C ARG A 11 -8.94 13.66 4.86
N ARG A 12 -8.43 13.63 6.10
CA ARG A 12 -8.58 14.74 7.04
C ARG A 12 -7.77 15.92 6.50
N PRO A 13 -8.27 17.15 6.63
CA PRO A 13 -7.48 18.33 6.28
C PRO A 13 -6.13 18.28 7.01
N PRO A 14 -5.01 18.51 6.32
CA PRO A 14 -3.72 18.58 6.98
C PRO A 14 -3.74 19.70 8.03
N LYS A 15 -3.17 19.43 9.21
CA LYS A 15 -2.84 20.51 10.15
C LYS A 15 -1.59 21.21 9.60
N GLY A 16 -1.66 22.51 9.36
CA GLY A 16 -0.57 23.25 8.74
C GLY A 16 -0.53 24.70 9.18
N ARG A 17 0.58 25.38 8.85
CA ARG A 17 0.72 26.83 9.00
C ARG A 17 0.14 27.50 7.76
N THR A 18 -0.60 28.57 7.97
CA THR A 18 -1.10 29.45 6.90
C THR A 18 -0.52 30.85 7.08
N TRP A 19 -0.38 31.59 6.00
CA TRP A 19 0.02 33.00 6.05
C TRP A 19 -1.21 33.87 6.28
N GLY A 20 -1.10 34.83 7.19
CA GLY A 20 -2.16 35.77 7.52
C GLY A 20 -1.59 37.17 7.64
N ARG A 21 -2.46 38.18 7.54
CA ARG A 21 -2.05 39.56 7.80
C ARG A 21 -1.56 39.68 9.25
N ARG A 22 -0.45 40.38 9.46
CA ARG A 22 0.10 40.65 10.81
C ARG A 22 -0.98 41.27 11.70
N GLY A 23 -1.17 40.70 12.89
CA GLY A 23 -2.19 41.14 13.85
C GLY A 23 -3.63 40.67 13.59
N ARG A 24 -3.86 39.83 12.56
CA ARG A 24 -5.18 39.23 12.30
C ARG A 24 -5.09 37.72 12.23
N THR A 25 -5.81 37.03 13.11
CA THR A 25 -5.91 35.57 13.09
C THR A 25 -6.60 35.11 11.81
N PRO A 26 -5.94 34.33 10.94
CA PRO A 26 -6.56 33.82 9.73
C PRO A 26 -7.60 32.74 10.08
N VAL A 27 -8.81 32.88 9.55
CA VAL A 27 -9.87 31.87 9.65
C VAL A 27 -9.90 31.08 8.34
N VAL A 28 -9.61 29.78 8.42
CA VAL A 28 -9.59 28.89 7.25
C VAL A 28 -10.74 27.89 7.37
N THR A 29 -11.68 27.95 6.43
CA THR A 29 -12.76 26.97 6.33
C THR A 29 -12.22 25.68 5.71
N VAL A 30 -12.28 24.59 6.48
CA VAL A 30 -11.92 23.24 6.01
C VAL A 30 -13.15 22.34 6.01
N SER A 31 -13.18 21.34 5.13
CA SER A 31 -14.23 20.32 5.19
C SER A 31 -14.03 19.44 6.43
N GLY A 32 -14.85 19.65 7.46
CA GLY A 32 -14.84 18.86 8.70
C GLY A 32 -15.43 17.45 8.56
N ARG A 33 -15.94 17.09 7.37
CA ARG A 33 -16.47 15.75 7.12
C ARG A 33 -15.34 14.73 7.27
N ARG A 34 -15.55 13.73 8.13
CA ARG A 34 -14.75 12.50 8.09
C ARG A 34 -14.98 11.91 6.68
N SER A 35 -14.01 12.08 5.80
CA SER A 35 -14.11 11.82 4.36
C SER A 35 -13.57 10.43 3.98
N GLY A 36 -13.35 9.59 4.98
CA GLY A 36 -12.85 8.22 4.83
C GLY A 36 -11.34 8.11 4.87
N ARG A 37 -10.85 6.90 4.62
CA ARG A 37 -9.43 6.58 4.44
C ARG A 37 -9.22 6.10 3.01
N LEU A 38 -8.09 6.46 2.43
CA LEU A 38 -7.59 5.90 1.19
C LEU A 38 -6.45 4.95 1.55
N SER A 39 -6.45 3.76 0.98
CA SER A 39 -5.32 2.84 1.05
C SER A 39 -4.79 2.63 -0.36
N VAL A 40 -3.47 2.57 -0.51
CA VAL A 40 -2.79 2.27 -1.77
C VAL A 40 -1.84 1.11 -1.54
N ALA A 41 -1.89 0.12 -2.43
CA ALA A 41 -0.83 -0.86 -2.59
C ALA A 41 -0.02 -0.45 -3.82
N GLY A 42 1.30 -0.44 -3.69
CA GLY A 42 2.24 -0.14 -4.77
C GLY A 42 3.15 -1.33 -5.02
N LEU A 43 3.38 -1.65 -6.29
CA LEU A 43 4.30 -2.69 -6.70
C LEU A 43 5.27 -2.13 -7.74
N ILE A 44 6.57 -2.19 -7.44
CA ILE A 44 7.63 -1.85 -8.40
C ILE A 44 8.19 -3.12 -9.01
N ALA A 45 8.20 -3.19 -10.35
CA ALA A 45 8.70 -4.32 -11.11
C ALA A 45 9.98 -3.93 -11.85
N MET A 46 11.07 -4.64 -11.55
CA MET A 46 12.40 -4.41 -12.09
C MET A 46 12.90 -5.65 -12.85
N ARG A 47 13.45 -5.41 -14.05
CA ARG A 47 14.08 -6.40 -14.90
C ARG A 47 15.32 -5.75 -15.55
N PRO A 48 16.52 -6.36 -15.43
CA PRO A 48 17.72 -5.86 -16.10
C PRO A 48 17.49 -5.67 -17.60
N GLY A 49 17.99 -4.56 -18.15
CA GLY A 49 17.81 -4.22 -19.56
C GLY A 49 16.38 -3.80 -19.95
N SER A 50 15.49 -3.56 -18.99
CA SER A 50 14.13 -3.09 -19.22
C SER A 50 13.77 -1.92 -18.31
N ARG A 51 12.82 -1.08 -18.76
CA ARG A 51 12.31 0.03 -17.94
C ARG A 51 11.57 -0.52 -16.72
N THR A 52 11.92 0.00 -15.54
CA THR A 52 11.19 -0.25 -14.28
C THR A 52 9.74 0.22 -14.39
N ARG A 53 8.81 -0.59 -13.89
CA ARG A 53 7.37 -0.30 -13.93
C ARG A 53 6.81 -0.16 -12.53
N LEU A 54 5.94 0.83 -12.33
CA LEU A 54 5.18 1.01 -11.10
C LEU A 54 3.72 0.67 -11.37
N CYS A 55 3.20 -0.31 -10.64
CA CYS A 55 1.79 -0.67 -10.61
C CYS A 55 1.21 -0.24 -9.27
N HIS A 56 -0.03 0.24 -9.23
CA HIS A 56 -0.65 0.60 -7.96
C HIS A 56 -2.16 0.30 -7.98
N ARG A 57 -2.71 0.08 -6.79
CA ARG A 57 -4.15 -0.12 -6.60
C ARG A 57 -4.65 0.75 -5.45
N LEU A 58 -5.68 1.55 -5.73
CA LEU A 58 -6.31 2.44 -4.76
C LEU A 58 -7.61 1.85 -4.23
N ARG A 59 -7.82 1.93 -2.92
CA ARG A 59 -9.08 1.60 -2.25
C ARG A 59 -9.56 2.72 -1.35
N THR A 60 -10.77 3.19 -1.62
CA THR A 60 -11.47 4.17 -0.80
C THR A 60 -12.32 3.46 0.25
N HIS A 61 -12.10 3.81 1.51
CA HIS A 61 -12.84 3.29 2.65
C HIS A 61 -13.78 4.37 3.17
N PRO A 62 -15.10 4.26 2.93
CA PRO A 62 -16.07 5.22 3.43
C PRO A 62 -16.15 5.17 4.96
N VAL A 63 -16.66 6.24 5.55
CA VAL A 63 -16.82 6.33 7.01
C VAL A 63 -17.95 5.44 7.49
N GLY A 64 -17.67 4.67 8.53
CA GLY A 64 -18.62 3.77 9.18
C GLY A 64 -17.92 2.95 10.27
N LYS A 65 -18.67 2.54 11.31
CA LYS A 65 -18.22 1.52 12.27
C LYS A 65 -18.23 0.16 11.57
N GLY A 66 -17.28 -0.72 11.90
CA GLY A 66 -17.22 -2.11 11.41
C GLY A 66 -16.74 -2.34 9.97
N LYS A 67 -16.52 -1.29 9.14
CA LYS A 67 -16.00 -1.47 7.78
C LYS A 67 -14.47 -1.66 7.79
N ARG A 68 -13.97 -2.67 7.06
CA ARG A 68 -12.51 -2.89 6.83
C ARG A 68 -11.90 -1.63 6.22
N ARG A 69 -10.83 -1.13 6.85
CA ARG A 69 -10.11 0.10 6.45
C ARG A 69 -8.71 -0.18 5.88
N SER A 70 -8.50 -1.40 5.40
CA SER A 70 -7.27 -1.89 4.81
C SER A 70 -7.55 -2.61 3.50
N LEU A 71 -6.51 -2.77 2.70
CA LEU A 71 -6.56 -3.58 1.49
C LEU A 71 -6.82 -5.05 1.83
N GLY A 72 -7.54 -5.71 0.94
CA GLY A 72 -7.90 -7.13 1.04
C GLY A 72 -7.00 -8.03 0.22
N GLU A 73 -7.06 -9.33 0.47
CA GLU A 73 -6.35 -10.35 -0.28
C GLU A 73 -6.61 -10.25 -1.79
N ARG A 74 -7.87 -9.97 -2.16
CA ARG A 74 -8.29 -9.74 -3.55
C ARG A 74 -7.65 -8.50 -4.18
N ASP A 75 -7.33 -7.49 -3.37
CA ASP A 75 -6.70 -6.27 -3.86
C ASP A 75 -5.24 -6.49 -4.23
N PHE A 76 -4.48 -7.17 -3.37
CA PHE A 76 -3.10 -7.52 -3.67
C PHE A 76 -3.00 -8.47 -4.86
N ILE A 77 -3.82 -9.52 -4.87
CA ILE A 77 -3.76 -10.50 -5.97
C ILE A 77 -4.10 -9.84 -7.30
N ALA A 78 -5.10 -8.96 -7.35
CA ALA A 78 -5.40 -8.24 -8.58
C ALA A 78 -4.28 -7.26 -8.99
N LEU A 79 -3.54 -6.68 -8.04
CA LEU A 79 -2.34 -5.89 -8.32
C LEU A 79 -1.21 -6.76 -8.90
N ILE A 80 -0.96 -7.93 -8.32
CA ILE A 80 0.09 -8.86 -8.74
C ILE A 80 -0.24 -9.45 -10.12
N ASP A 81 -1.49 -9.83 -10.36
CA ASP A 81 -1.96 -10.33 -11.66
C ASP A 81 -1.83 -9.24 -12.75
N GLY A 82 -2.22 -8.00 -12.43
CA GLY A 82 -2.03 -6.87 -13.34
C GLY A 82 -0.55 -6.60 -13.64
N ALA A 83 0.31 -6.69 -12.62
CA ALA A 83 1.76 -6.57 -12.82
C ALA A 83 2.29 -7.70 -13.73
N HIS A 84 1.84 -8.94 -13.54
CA HIS A 84 2.22 -10.08 -14.39
C HIS A 84 1.81 -9.88 -15.84
N GLN A 85 0.59 -9.41 -16.09
CA GLN A 85 0.12 -9.09 -17.45
C GLN A 85 0.96 -7.98 -18.12
N LEU A 86 1.43 -7.00 -17.34
CA LEU A 86 2.28 -5.91 -17.84
C LEU A 86 3.70 -6.36 -18.15
N VAL A 87 4.31 -7.19 -17.29
CA VAL A 87 5.71 -7.64 -17.46
C VAL A 87 5.84 -8.85 -18.36
N LYS A 88 4.76 -9.64 -18.54
CA LYS A 88 4.70 -10.87 -19.33
C LYS A 88 5.83 -11.86 -19.01
N ALA A 89 6.13 -12.00 -17.73
CA ALA A 89 7.22 -12.82 -17.22
C ALA A 89 6.91 -13.32 -15.80
N PRO A 90 7.53 -14.44 -15.36
CA PRO A 90 7.45 -14.89 -13.98
C PRO A 90 7.89 -13.79 -12.99
N ILE A 91 7.23 -13.74 -11.84
CA ILE A 91 7.45 -12.73 -10.81
C ILE A 91 8.08 -13.39 -9.59
N VAL A 92 9.21 -12.82 -9.17
CA VAL A 92 9.74 -12.99 -7.83
C VAL A 92 9.33 -11.77 -7.02
N LEU A 93 8.47 -11.95 -6.03
CA LEU A 93 7.86 -10.90 -5.20
C LEU A 93 8.48 -10.91 -3.80
N GLY A 94 8.98 -9.76 -3.35
CA GLY A 94 9.34 -9.48 -1.97
C GLY A 94 8.34 -8.52 -1.33
N TRP A 95 7.78 -8.90 -0.18
CA TRP A 95 6.85 -8.06 0.59
C TRP A 95 6.95 -8.33 2.09
N ASP A 96 6.33 -7.49 2.92
CA ASP A 96 6.40 -7.59 4.37
C ASP A 96 5.56 -8.73 4.97
N ARG A 97 5.47 -8.79 6.30
CA ARG A 97 4.70 -9.80 7.04
C ARG A 97 3.32 -9.32 7.48
N LEU A 98 2.68 -8.41 6.75
CA LEU A 98 1.32 -7.99 7.09
C LEU A 98 0.39 -9.22 7.21
N ASN A 99 -0.52 -9.21 8.19
CA ASN A 99 -1.46 -10.31 8.43
C ASN A 99 -2.22 -10.77 7.18
N THR A 100 -2.50 -9.84 6.25
CA THR A 100 -3.14 -10.16 4.97
C THR A 100 -2.20 -10.93 4.03
N HIS A 101 -0.89 -10.61 3.99
CA HIS A 101 0.12 -11.28 3.18
C HIS A 101 0.38 -12.71 3.65
N VAL A 102 0.35 -12.95 4.96
CA VAL A 102 0.60 -14.26 5.54
C VAL A 102 -0.67 -15.09 5.77
N SER A 103 -1.84 -14.56 5.42
CA SER A 103 -3.14 -15.21 5.67
C SER A 103 -3.26 -16.54 4.90
N ARG A 104 -3.98 -17.52 5.45
CA ARG A 104 -4.24 -18.80 4.77
C ARG A 104 -4.90 -18.58 3.40
N ARG A 105 -5.81 -17.61 3.31
CA ARG A 105 -6.49 -17.29 2.05
C ARG A 105 -5.51 -16.72 1.03
N MET A 106 -4.60 -15.84 1.45
CA MET A 106 -3.56 -15.30 0.57
C MET A 106 -2.64 -16.41 0.05
N ARG A 107 -2.19 -17.32 0.93
CA ARG A 107 -1.35 -18.46 0.53
C ARG A 107 -2.04 -19.31 -0.54
N GLN A 108 -3.32 -19.62 -0.40
CA GLN A 108 -4.08 -20.35 -1.42
C GLN A 108 -4.11 -19.61 -2.77
N LEU A 109 -4.34 -18.29 -2.75
CA LEU A 109 -4.33 -17.49 -3.97
C LEU A 109 -2.93 -17.48 -4.61
N ILE A 110 -1.86 -17.47 -3.83
CA ILE A 110 -0.49 -17.57 -4.35
C ILE A 110 -0.25 -18.94 -4.98
N THR A 111 -0.69 -20.04 -4.35
CA THR A 111 -0.47 -21.40 -4.87
C THR A 111 -1.16 -21.67 -6.21
N GLU A 112 -2.22 -20.92 -6.54
CA GLU A 112 -2.89 -21.00 -7.85
C GLU A 112 -2.06 -20.39 -9.00
N ARG A 113 -0.90 -19.76 -8.71
CA ARG A 113 -0.09 -19.00 -9.67
C ARG A 113 1.31 -19.58 -9.77
N GLU A 114 1.50 -20.53 -10.68
CA GLU A 114 2.80 -21.19 -10.94
C GLU A 114 3.92 -20.22 -11.36
N TRP A 115 3.56 -19.05 -11.91
CA TRP A 115 4.50 -18.01 -12.33
C TRP A 115 4.94 -17.08 -11.19
N LEU A 116 4.44 -17.27 -9.96
CA LEU A 116 4.67 -16.39 -8.82
C LEU A 116 5.50 -17.08 -7.73
N THR A 117 6.67 -16.52 -7.44
CA THR A 117 7.49 -16.88 -6.27
C THR A 117 7.44 -15.75 -5.26
N VAL A 118 7.15 -16.06 -3.99
CA VAL A 118 6.96 -15.05 -2.94
C VAL A 118 7.99 -15.24 -1.82
N PHE A 119 8.66 -14.16 -1.45
CA PHE A 119 9.56 -14.06 -0.32
C PHE A 119 9.03 -13.05 0.71
N LEU A 120 9.00 -13.46 1.96
CA LEU A 120 8.67 -12.57 3.07
C LEU A 120 9.95 -11.87 3.53
N LEU A 121 9.93 -10.55 3.54
CA LEU A 121 10.99 -9.75 4.14
C LEU A 121 11.06 -10.07 5.65
N PRO A 122 12.26 -10.07 6.24
CA PRO A 122 12.40 -10.23 7.69
C PRO A 122 11.58 -9.15 8.40
N ALA A 123 10.96 -9.52 9.53
CA ALA A 123 10.28 -8.54 10.35
C ALA A 123 11.29 -7.47 10.77
N HIS A 124 10.86 -6.21 10.77
CA HIS A 124 11.69 -5.06 11.13
C HIS A 124 12.53 -5.39 12.38
N SER A 125 13.86 -5.42 12.24
CA SER A 125 14.75 -5.59 13.38
C SER A 125 14.71 -4.28 14.17
N PRO A 126 14.25 -4.24 15.43
CA PRO A 126 14.47 -3.07 16.26
C PRO A 126 15.98 -2.83 16.40
N GLU A 127 16.37 -1.57 16.50
CA GLU A 127 17.75 -1.08 16.47
C GLU A 127 18.73 -1.90 17.35
N PRO A 128 20.01 -2.05 16.96
CA PRO A 128 21.01 -2.58 17.86
C PRO A 128 21.21 -1.61 19.04
N VAL A 129 20.89 -2.08 20.24
CA VAL A 129 21.30 -1.42 21.48
C VAL A 129 22.82 -1.52 21.55
N PHE A 130 23.53 -0.42 21.25
CA PHE A 130 24.93 -0.30 21.64
C PHE A 130 24.96 -0.17 23.16
N ARG A 131 25.53 -1.18 23.82
CA ARG A 131 26.01 -1.09 25.21
C ARG A 131 27.29 -0.27 25.26
#